data_AF-A0A956LH78-F1
#
_entry.id   AF-A0A956LH78-F1
#
_cell.length_a   1.000
_cell.length_b   1.000
_cell.length_c   1.000
_cell.angle_alpha   90.00
_cell.angle_beta   90.00
_cell.angle_gamma   90.00
#
_symmetry.space_group_name_H-M   'P 1'
#
loop_
_entity.id
_entity.type
_entity.pdbx_description
1 polymer ?
#
loop_
_entity_poly.entity_id
_entity_poly.type
_entity_poly.pdbx_seq_one_letter_code
_entity_poly.pdbx_strand_id
1 'polypeptide(L)'
;MTAFRGSHRLVHRARLGLALALVSLVGCGLSSKVDLVLDQVDSEAAKDCACNWQFYNYGSEDECIMDRSTSPSERECVQSVIAESSDDELNERVLDCYSRAYDDLGLCNGDLSCNDNLEWAACYVNFSIDIGQCPDADSEVARDVGDCLT
;
A
#
# COMPACT_ATOMS: atom_id res chain seq x y z
N MET A 1 -58.59 -7.52 62.39
CA MET A 1 -58.99 -6.09 62.39
C MET A 1 -57.71 -5.26 62.40
N THR A 2 -57.58 -4.33 61.43
CA THR A 2 -56.68 -3.14 61.36
C THR A 2 -55.15 -3.35 61.40
N ALA A 3 -54.28 -2.64 60.65
CA ALA A 3 -54.37 -1.74 59.51
C ALA A 3 -52.93 -1.43 59.00
N PHE A 4 -52.83 -1.00 57.74
CA PHE A 4 -51.66 -0.60 56.95
C PHE A 4 -50.87 0.64 57.45
N ARG A 5 -49.57 0.69 57.12
CA ARG A 5 -48.73 1.83 56.60
C ARG A 5 -47.26 1.37 56.63
N GLY A 6 -46.40 1.42 55.61
CA GLY A 6 -46.32 2.25 54.41
C GLY A 6 -44.95 2.95 54.43
N SER A 7 -44.04 2.64 53.50
CA SER A 7 -42.97 3.55 53.03
C SER A 7 -42.26 2.97 51.80
N HIS A 8 -42.47 3.64 50.67
CA HIS A 8 -41.75 3.50 49.42
C HIS A 8 -40.32 4.01 49.57
N ARG A 9 -39.33 3.32 48.97
CA ARG A 9 -38.28 3.95 48.15
C ARG A 9 -37.89 3.03 47.00
N LEU A 10 -38.31 3.44 45.81
CA LEU A 10 -37.70 3.07 44.54
C LEU A 10 -36.24 3.53 44.56
N VAL A 11 -35.30 2.64 44.27
CA VAL A 11 -33.99 3.04 43.76
C VAL A 11 -33.83 2.41 42.38
N HIS A 12 -34.00 3.28 41.40
CA HIS A 12 -33.76 3.07 40.00
C HIS A 12 -32.27 2.88 39.73
N ARG A 13 -31.99 2.04 38.72
CA ARG A 13 -30.91 2.18 37.72
C ARG A 13 -29.48 1.94 38.22
N ALA A 14 -28.90 0.83 37.76
CA ALA A 14 -27.83 0.89 36.77
C ALA A 14 -27.63 -0.50 36.15
N ARG A 15 -28.33 -0.77 35.04
CA ARG A 15 -27.85 -1.74 34.05
C ARG A 15 -26.69 -1.06 33.33
N LEU A 16 -25.47 -1.20 33.86
CA LEU A 16 -24.26 -0.89 33.12
C LEU A 16 -24.06 -2.03 32.13
N GLY A 17 -24.64 -1.85 30.95
CA GLY A 17 -24.31 -2.65 29.79
C GLY A 17 -22.84 -2.45 29.49
N LEU A 18 -22.07 -3.52 29.66
CA LEU A 18 -20.71 -3.63 29.18
C LEU A 18 -20.79 -3.78 27.65
N ALA A 19 -21.04 -2.67 26.96
CA ALA A 19 -20.82 -2.55 25.53
C ALA A 19 -19.29 -2.53 25.34
N LEU A 20 -18.72 -3.72 25.26
CA LEU A 20 -17.31 -3.91 24.97
C LEU A 20 -17.07 -3.38 23.55
N ALA A 21 -16.31 -2.30 23.49
CA ALA A 21 -15.95 -1.62 22.26
C ALA A 21 -15.11 -2.57 21.38
N LEU A 22 -15.73 -3.15 20.36
CA LEU A 22 -15.05 -3.70 19.19
C LEU A 22 -14.56 -2.52 18.36
N VAL A 23 -13.48 -1.89 18.82
CA VAL A 23 -12.75 -0.88 18.06
C VAL A 23 -11.93 -1.61 17.01
N SER A 24 -12.45 -1.58 15.78
CA SER A 24 -11.76 -1.48 14.48
C SER A 24 -10.24 -1.69 14.51
N LEU A 25 -9.80 -2.94 14.57
CA LEU A 25 -8.38 -3.33 14.49
C LEU A 25 -7.94 -3.71 13.06
N VAL A 26 -8.80 -3.52 12.06
CA VAL A 26 -8.60 -4.05 10.70
C VAL A 26 -7.75 -3.13 9.80
N GLY A 27 -7.62 -1.83 10.14
CA GLY A 27 -6.99 -0.84 9.24
C GLY A 27 -5.47 -0.69 9.33
N CYS A 28 -4.78 -1.28 10.31
CA CYS A 28 -3.33 -1.07 10.46
C CYS A 28 -2.47 -1.92 9.50
N GLY A 29 -2.97 -3.09 9.08
CA GLY A 29 -2.21 -4.01 8.22
C GLY A 29 -2.02 -3.47 6.81
N LEU A 30 -3.11 -3.01 6.18
CA LEU A 30 -3.09 -2.52 4.80
C LEU A 30 -2.26 -1.25 4.65
N SER A 31 -2.39 -0.28 5.57
CA SER A 31 -1.57 0.94 5.55
C SER A 31 -0.07 0.62 5.55
N SER A 32 0.37 -0.34 6.37
CA SER A 32 1.78 -0.72 6.41
C SER A 32 2.28 -1.40 5.13
N LYS A 33 1.40 -2.11 4.41
CA LYS A 33 1.71 -2.72 3.12
C LYS A 33 1.77 -1.68 2.00
N VAL A 34 0.89 -0.68 2.03
CA VAL A 34 0.96 0.46 1.10
C VAL A 34 2.31 1.17 1.25
N ASP A 35 2.69 1.50 2.48
CA ASP A 35 3.99 2.16 2.74
C ASP A 35 5.17 1.30 2.27
N LEU A 36 5.10 -0.02 2.49
CA LEU A 36 6.12 -0.96 2.00
C LEU A 36 6.26 -0.92 0.48
N VAL A 37 5.14 -0.99 -0.27
CA VAL A 37 5.15 -0.94 -1.74
C VAL A 37 5.72 0.40 -2.23
N LEU A 38 5.32 1.52 -1.63
CA LEU A 38 5.80 2.85 -2.01
C LEU A 38 7.31 3.00 -1.74
N ASP A 39 7.79 2.51 -0.60
CA ASP A 39 9.21 2.54 -0.28
C ASP A 39 10.03 1.65 -1.24
N GLN A 40 9.47 0.53 -1.72
CA GLN A 40 10.09 -0.30 -2.76
C GLN A 40 10.15 0.41 -4.12
N VAL A 41 9.08 1.12 -4.51
CA VAL A 41 9.04 1.94 -5.74
C VAL A 41 10.13 3.01 -5.69
N ASP A 42 10.21 3.75 -4.58
CA ASP A 42 11.22 4.80 -4.38
C ASP A 42 12.64 4.24 -4.40
N SER A 43 12.86 3.06 -3.79
CA SER A 43 14.15 2.38 -3.80
C SER A 43 14.58 1.96 -5.21
N GLU A 44 13.67 1.41 -6.01
CA GLU A 44 13.99 1.04 -7.39
C GLU A 44 14.20 2.27 -8.28
N ALA A 45 13.42 3.34 -8.08
CA ALA A 45 13.64 4.62 -8.77
C ALA A 45 15.02 5.19 -8.45
N ALA A 46 15.44 5.17 -7.17
CA ALA A 46 16.76 5.63 -6.76
C ALA A 46 17.89 4.83 -7.41
N LYS A 47 17.74 3.50 -7.45
CA LYS A 47 18.73 2.61 -8.05
C LYS A 47 18.84 2.78 -9.58
N ASP A 48 17.71 2.87 -10.25
CA ASP A 48 17.64 3.13 -11.69
C ASP A 48 18.27 4.48 -12.01
N CYS A 49 17.92 5.53 -11.27
CA CYS A 49 18.50 6.86 -11.43
C CYS A 49 20.01 6.88 -11.19
N ALA A 50 20.52 6.17 -10.17
CA ALA A 50 21.96 6.09 -9.91
C ALA A 50 22.76 5.52 -11.10
N CYS A 51 22.14 4.65 -11.90
CA CYS A 51 22.76 4.08 -13.09
C CYS A 51 22.46 4.86 -14.38
N ASN A 52 21.26 5.43 -14.50
CA ASN A 52 20.67 5.77 -15.79
C ASN A 52 20.20 7.22 -15.95
N TRP A 53 20.42 8.10 -14.96
CA TRP A 53 19.94 9.49 -15.04
C TRP A 53 20.39 10.24 -16.31
N GLN A 54 21.61 10.00 -16.81
CA GLN A 54 22.07 10.59 -18.08
C GLN A 54 21.32 10.04 -19.30
N PHE A 55 21.01 8.74 -19.31
CA PHE A 55 20.27 8.10 -20.40
C PHE A 55 18.83 8.62 -20.48
N TYR A 56 18.23 8.96 -19.34
CA TYR A 56 16.93 9.61 -19.25
C TYR A 56 16.96 11.12 -19.53
N ASN A 57 18.13 11.70 -19.80
CA ASN A 57 18.36 13.13 -20.07
C ASN A 57 18.08 14.06 -18.88
N TYR A 58 18.22 13.58 -17.64
CA TYR A 58 18.25 14.47 -16.47
C TYR A 58 19.59 15.20 -16.37
N GLY A 59 19.61 16.36 -15.69
CA GLY A 59 20.82 17.13 -15.42
C GLY A 59 21.66 16.58 -14.26
N SER A 60 21.05 15.81 -13.35
CA SER A 60 21.73 15.09 -12.27
C SER A 60 20.96 13.84 -11.84
N GLU A 61 21.63 12.99 -11.07
CA GLU A 61 21.00 11.88 -10.35
C GLU A 61 19.88 12.36 -9.43
N ASP A 62 20.13 13.41 -8.62
CA ASP A 62 19.13 13.97 -7.71
C ASP A 62 17.86 14.45 -8.44
N GLU A 63 18.02 15.05 -9.63
CA GLU A 63 16.89 15.49 -10.46
C GLU A 63 16.07 14.28 -10.92
N CYS A 64 16.73 13.21 -11.37
CA CYS A 64 16.08 11.95 -11.72
C CYS A 64 15.31 11.37 -10.53
N ILE A 65 15.95 11.29 -9.35
CA ILE A 65 15.32 10.73 -8.15
C ILE A 65 14.10 11.54 -7.75
N MET A 66 14.19 12.87 -7.73
CA MET A 66 13.07 13.73 -7.38
C MET A 66 11.88 13.59 -8.32
N ASP A 67 12.12 13.39 -9.62
CA ASP A 67 11.07 13.25 -10.63
C ASP A 67 10.47 11.83 -10.68
N ARG A 68 11.26 10.81 -10.34
CA ARG A 68 10.88 9.39 -10.48
C ARG A 68 10.42 8.73 -9.17
N SER A 69 10.73 9.31 -8.02
CA SER A 69 10.22 8.83 -6.72
C SER A 69 8.76 9.22 -6.56
N THR A 70 8.00 8.45 -5.79
CA THR A 70 6.60 8.74 -5.50
C THR A 70 6.44 10.08 -4.78
N SER A 71 5.70 10.97 -5.43
CA SER A 71 5.29 12.26 -4.90
C SER A 71 4.27 12.08 -3.77
N PRO A 72 4.11 13.07 -2.87
CA PRO A 72 3.09 13.03 -1.83
C PRO A 72 1.67 12.77 -2.37
N SER A 73 1.35 13.27 -3.56
CA SER A 73 0.06 13.04 -4.23
C SER A 73 -0.15 11.60 -4.68
N GLU A 74 0.88 10.95 -5.20
CA GLU A 74 0.80 9.54 -5.63
C GLU A 74 0.65 8.62 -4.41
N ARG A 75 1.37 8.92 -3.33
CA ARG A 75 1.23 8.20 -2.05
C ARG A 75 -0.19 8.34 -1.48
N GLU A 76 -0.75 9.56 -1.48
CA GLU A 76 -2.14 9.82 -1.05
C GLU A 76 -3.16 9.14 -1.97
N CYS A 77 -2.89 9.09 -3.29
CA CYS A 77 -3.71 8.40 -4.28
C CYS A 77 -3.81 6.90 -3.97
N VAL A 78 -2.68 6.20 -3.81
CA VAL A 78 -2.66 4.77 -3.48
C VAL A 78 -3.37 4.51 -2.15
N GLN A 79 -3.09 5.32 -1.12
CA GLN A 79 -3.76 5.18 0.18
C GLN A 79 -5.28 5.37 0.08
N SER A 80 -5.75 6.31 -0.76
CA SER A 80 -7.17 6.56 -0.96
C SER A 80 -7.86 5.42 -1.70
N VAL A 81 -7.26 4.91 -2.78
CA VAL A 81 -7.79 3.75 -3.54
C VAL A 81 -8.00 2.55 -2.62
N ILE A 82 -7.01 2.25 -1.79
CA ILE A 82 -7.08 1.13 -0.84
C ILE A 82 -8.12 1.40 0.27
N ALA A 83 -8.22 2.62 0.77
CA ALA A 83 -9.19 2.98 1.81
C ALA A 83 -10.65 3.03 1.34
N GLU A 84 -10.88 3.36 0.07
CA GLU A 84 -12.21 3.44 -0.55
C GLU A 84 -12.74 2.07 -0.99
N SER A 85 -11.84 1.13 -1.30
CA SER A 85 -12.18 -0.26 -1.56
C SER A 85 -12.72 -0.95 -0.30
N SER A 86 -13.90 -1.57 -0.41
CA SER A 86 -14.51 -2.34 0.68
C SER A 86 -14.02 -3.78 0.81
N ASP A 87 -13.14 -4.23 -0.10
CA ASP A 87 -12.65 -5.60 -0.15
C ASP A 87 -11.19 -5.66 0.33
N ASP A 88 -11.03 -5.81 1.64
CA ASP A 88 -9.72 -5.91 2.29
C ASP A 88 -8.88 -7.07 1.75
N GLU A 89 -9.51 -8.18 1.35
CA GLU A 89 -8.80 -9.36 0.82
C GLU A 89 -8.27 -9.08 -0.59
N LEU A 90 -9.07 -8.43 -1.44
CA LEU A 90 -8.61 -7.93 -2.74
C LEU A 90 -7.45 -6.95 -2.57
N ASN A 91 -7.59 -5.97 -1.68
CA ASN A 91 -6.55 -4.98 -1.40
C ASN A 91 -5.24 -5.66 -0.96
N GLU A 92 -5.31 -6.64 -0.07
CA GLU A 92 -4.14 -7.37 0.40
C GLU A 92 -3.49 -8.16 -0.74
N ARG A 93 -4.27 -8.86 -1.59
CA ARG A 93 -3.73 -9.60 -2.74
C ARG A 93 -3.05 -8.68 -3.77
N VAL A 94 -3.64 -7.52 -4.06
CA VAL A 94 -3.06 -6.53 -4.98
C VAL A 94 -1.73 -6.01 -4.42
N LEU A 95 -1.72 -5.52 -3.18
CA LEU A 95 -0.51 -5.00 -2.54
C LEU A 95 0.59 -6.07 -2.40
N ASP A 96 0.23 -7.31 -2.06
CA ASP A 96 1.17 -8.42 -1.99
C ASP A 96 1.76 -8.79 -3.35
N CYS A 97 1.01 -8.59 -4.43
CA CYS A 97 1.52 -8.84 -5.77
C CYS A 97 2.52 -7.76 -6.19
N TYR A 98 2.15 -6.48 -6.02
CA TYR A 98 3.04 -5.35 -6.28
C TYR A 98 4.33 -5.46 -5.47
N SER A 99 4.22 -5.75 -4.17
CA SER A 99 5.38 -5.86 -3.29
C SER A 99 6.32 -6.99 -3.73
N ARG A 100 5.79 -8.14 -4.13
CA ARG A 100 6.59 -9.25 -4.67
C ARG A 100 7.25 -8.91 -5.99
N ALA A 101 6.53 -8.28 -6.92
CA ALA A 101 7.09 -7.88 -8.21
C ALA A 101 8.25 -6.89 -8.04
N TYR A 102 8.11 -5.91 -7.12
CA TYR A 102 9.21 -4.99 -6.81
C TYR A 102 10.38 -5.66 -6.09
N ASP A 103 10.12 -6.61 -5.18
CA ASP A 103 11.20 -7.41 -4.57
C ASP A 103 11.97 -8.21 -5.63
N ASP A 104 11.26 -8.87 -6.56
CA ASP A 104 11.87 -9.66 -7.63
C ASP A 104 12.65 -8.76 -8.62
N LEU A 105 12.14 -7.57 -8.93
CA LEU A 105 12.86 -6.55 -9.69
C LEU A 105 14.14 -6.11 -8.97
N GLY A 106 14.05 -5.80 -7.68
CA GLY A 106 15.18 -5.36 -6.87
C GLY A 106 16.27 -6.43 -6.74
N LEU A 107 15.87 -7.70 -6.60
CA LEU A 107 16.78 -8.86 -6.65
C LEU A 107 17.44 -9.00 -8.02
N CYS A 108 16.66 -8.92 -9.10
CA CYS A 108 17.17 -9.02 -10.47
C CYS A 108 18.22 -7.93 -10.76
N ASN A 109 17.88 -6.67 -10.47
CA ASN A 109 18.77 -5.53 -10.64
C ASN A 109 19.94 -5.54 -9.65
N GLY A 110 19.82 -6.24 -8.51
CA GLY A 110 20.79 -6.22 -7.40
C GLY A 110 22.13 -6.85 -7.75
N ASP A 111 22.11 -7.79 -8.70
CA ASP A 111 23.28 -8.52 -9.17
C ASP A 111 23.92 -7.88 -10.42
N LEU A 112 23.34 -6.80 -10.94
CA LEU A 112 23.75 -6.18 -12.20
C LEU A 112 24.58 -4.90 -11.98
N SER A 113 25.50 -4.64 -12.90
CA SER A 113 26.19 -3.35 -13.00
C SER A 113 25.40 -2.38 -13.88
N CYS A 114 25.69 -1.08 -13.79
CA CYS A 114 25.04 -0.06 -14.63
C CYS A 114 25.34 -0.18 -16.13
N ASN A 115 26.23 -1.09 -16.56
CA ASN A 115 26.53 -1.30 -17.98
C ASN A 115 25.80 -2.52 -18.57
N ASP A 116 25.12 -3.32 -17.74
CA ASP A 116 24.42 -4.55 -18.14
C ASP A 116 23.01 -4.22 -18.69
N ASN A 117 22.96 -3.30 -19.66
CA ASN A 117 21.72 -2.66 -20.12
C ASN A 117 20.68 -3.67 -20.66
N LEU A 118 21.13 -4.78 -21.24
CA LEU A 118 20.23 -5.81 -21.77
C LEU A 118 19.59 -6.62 -20.64
N GLU A 119 20.35 -6.91 -19.59
CA GLU A 119 19.94 -7.62 -18.40
C GLU A 119 18.99 -6.75 -17.57
N TRP A 120 19.27 -5.46 -17.41
CA TRP A 120 18.36 -4.49 -16.82
C TRP A 120 17.02 -4.44 -17.56
N ALA A 121 17.05 -4.36 -18.91
CA ALA A 121 15.83 -4.39 -19.71
C ALA A 121 15.04 -5.71 -19.52
N ALA A 122 15.74 -6.84 -19.38
CA ALA A 122 15.09 -8.12 -19.09
C ALA A 122 14.42 -8.13 -17.69
N CYS A 123 15.05 -7.54 -16.67
CA CYS A 123 14.46 -7.38 -15.35
C CYS A 123 13.16 -6.57 -15.41
N TYR A 124 13.14 -5.43 -16.12
CA TYR A 124 11.92 -4.62 -16.28
C TYR A 124 10.83 -5.28 -17.11
N VAL A 125 11.19 -6.10 -18.11
CA VAL A 125 10.21 -6.90 -18.87
C VAL A 125 9.56 -7.94 -17.96
N ASN A 126 10.35 -8.65 -17.14
CA ASN A 126 9.81 -9.62 -16.19
C ASN A 126 8.91 -8.94 -15.15
N PHE A 127 9.37 -7.82 -14.57
CA PHE A 127 8.56 -6.99 -13.67
C PHE A 127 7.21 -6.60 -14.29
N SER A 128 7.21 -6.14 -15.55
CA SER A 128 5.97 -5.77 -16.25
C SER A 128 5.04 -6.98 -16.46
N ILE A 129 5.61 -8.16 -16.70
CA ILE A 129 4.86 -9.42 -16.80
C ILE A 129 4.27 -9.80 -15.45
N ASP A 130 5.05 -9.71 -14.37
CA ASP A 130 4.63 -10.08 -13.02
C ASP A 130 3.48 -9.19 -12.53
N ILE A 131 3.58 -7.87 -12.74
CA ILE A 131 2.49 -6.92 -12.47
C ILE A 131 1.26 -7.23 -13.32
N GLY A 132 1.44 -7.50 -14.62
CA GLY A 132 0.36 -7.85 -15.53
C GLY A 132 -0.31 -9.21 -15.22
N GLN A 133 0.36 -10.06 -14.44
CA GLN A 133 -0.15 -11.36 -13.98
C GLN A 133 -0.68 -11.32 -12.55
N CYS A 134 -0.72 -10.15 -11.91
CA CYS A 134 -1.26 -10.03 -10.58
C CYS A 134 -2.67 -10.63 -10.52
N PRO A 135 -2.99 -11.41 -9.47
CA PRO A 135 -4.37 -11.76 -9.18
C PRO A 135 -5.17 -10.47 -9.17
N ASP A 136 -6.26 -10.46 -9.94
CA ASP A 136 -7.11 -9.28 -10.04
C ASP A 136 -6.45 -8.06 -10.74
N ALA A 137 -5.49 -8.27 -11.64
CA ALA A 137 -4.91 -7.21 -12.49
C ALA A 137 -5.99 -6.45 -13.31
N ASP A 138 -7.09 -7.12 -13.66
CA ASP A 138 -8.26 -6.50 -14.32
C ASP A 138 -9.23 -5.82 -13.34
N SER A 139 -8.97 -5.88 -12.02
CA SER A 139 -9.80 -5.21 -11.03
C SER A 139 -9.60 -3.70 -11.07
N GLU A 140 -10.66 -2.97 -10.71
CA GLU A 140 -10.62 -1.52 -10.57
C GLU A 140 -9.54 -1.09 -9.57
N VAL A 141 -9.41 -1.78 -8.43
CA VAL A 141 -8.37 -1.48 -7.43
C VAL A 141 -6.96 -1.62 -8.00
N ALA A 142 -6.64 -2.73 -8.69
CA ALA A 142 -5.31 -2.94 -9.23
C ALA A 142 -4.96 -1.90 -10.31
N ARG A 143 -5.92 -1.60 -11.19
CA ARG A 143 -5.75 -0.57 -12.21
C ARG A 143 -5.57 0.81 -11.59
N ASP A 144 -6.39 1.18 -10.62
CA ASP A 144 -6.35 2.50 -10.01
C ASP A 144 -5.07 2.69 -9.17
N VAL A 145 -4.56 1.63 -8.50
CA VAL A 145 -3.22 1.63 -7.89
C VAL A 145 -2.14 1.81 -8.94
N GLY A 146 -2.24 1.13 -10.08
CA GLY A 146 -1.32 1.32 -11.21
C GLY A 146 -1.34 2.75 -11.74
N ASP A 147 -2.52 3.33 -11.93
CA ASP A 147 -2.71 4.71 -12.39
C ASP A 147 -2.17 5.75 -11.39
N CYS A 148 -2.13 5.42 -10.09
CA CYS A 148 -1.49 6.27 -9.08
C CYS A 148 0.05 6.23 -9.13
N LEU A 149 0.67 5.24 -9.79
CA LEU A 149 2.12 4.97 -9.75
C LEU A 149 2.81 5.22 -11.12
N THR A 150 2.26 6.09 -11.96
CA THR A 150 2.72 6.33 -13.35
C THR A 150 3.28 7.72 -13.59
#